data_AF-A0A534NCC4-F1
#
_entry.id   AF-A0A534NCC4-F1
#
_cell.length_a   1.000
_cell.length_b   1.000
_cell.length_c   1.000
_cell.angle_alpha   90.00
_cell.angle_beta   90.00
_cell.angle_gamma   90.00
#
_symmetry.space_group_name_H-M   'P 1'
#
loop_
_entity.id
_entity.type
_entity.pdbx_description
1 polymer ?
#
loop_
_entity_poly.entity_id
_entity_poly.type
_entity_poly.pdbx_seq_one_letter_code
_entity_poly.pdbx_strand_id
1 'polypeptide(L)'
;MIEKRIAGVLLSGAAFLLVEVRFEHREVLGETWRGWIPLAWAALVIAAGVPAWLAWARGGRKLLTVLFGITAAVGLLGAWFHSDGRPDRAVARVVSAWALSPGQNGGEKPGAAPPVLAPLAFSGLGLLGFLVCAGRDRGIR
;
A
#
# COMPACT_ATOMS: atom_id res chain seq x y z
N MET A 1 -23.44 5.81 -0.98
CA MET A 1 -23.02 5.94 -2.41
C MET A 1 -21.66 6.62 -2.54
N ILE A 2 -21.35 7.59 -1.69
CA ILE A 2 -20.03 8.25 -1.64
C ILE A 2 -18.91 7.26 -1.29
N GLU A 3 -19.16 6.33 -0.38
CA GLU A 3 -18.23 5.28 0.05
C GLU A 3 -17.84 4.38 -1.12
N LYS A 4 -18.81 3.97 -1.93
CA LYS A 4 -18.57 3.22 -3.15
C LYS A 4 -17.67 4.00 -4.11
N ARG A 5 -17.90 5.30 -4.30
CA ARG A 5 -17.05 6.13 -5.17
C ARG A 5 -15.63 6.25 -4.62
N ILE A 6 -15.47 6.52 -3.33
CA ILE A 6 -14.16 6.59 -2.67
C ILE A 6 -13.43 5.25 -2.79
N ALA A 7 -14.09 4.13 -2.52
CA ALA A 7 -13.50 2.81 -2.69
C ALA A 7 -13.06 2.55 -4.14
N GLY A 8 -13.81 3.03 -5.14
CA GLY A 8 -13.41 3.00 -6.55
C GLY A 8 -12.14 3.80 -6.83
N VAL A 9 -12.03 5.01 -6.27
CA VAL A 9 -10.79 5.82 -6.36
C VAL A 9 -9.63 5.09 -5.68
N LEU A 10 -9.83 4.47 -4.53
CA LEU A 10 -8.79 3.71 -3.85
C LEU A 10 -8.36 2.46 -4.66
N LEU A 11 -9.28 1.80 -5.38
CA LEU A 11 -8.91 0.74 -6.33
C LEU A 11 -8.05 1.26 -7.49
N SER A 12 -8.31 2.49 -7.99
CA SER A 12 -7.39 3.10 -8.96
C SER A 12 -6.01 3.37 -8.34
N GLY A 13 -5.94 3.75 -7.06
CA GLY A 13 -4.69 3.83 -6.31
C GLY A 13 -3.91 2.51 -6.30
N ALA A 14 -4.60 1.37 -6.13
CA ALA A 14 -3.96 0.04 -6.23
C ALA A 14 -3.43 -0.25 -7.64
N ALA A 15 -4.12 0.21 -8.69
CA ALA A 15 -3.64 0.11 -10.07
C ALA A 15 -2.38 0.96 -10.32
N PHE A 16 -2.33 2.19 -9.78
CA PHE A 16 -1.12 3.01 -9.85
C PHE A 16 0.05 2.36 -9.09
N LEU A 17 -0.19 1.84 -7.89
CA LEU A 17 0.83 1.09 -7.14
C LEU A 17 1.35 -0.12 -7.91
N LEU A 18 0.48 -0.86 -8.61
CA LEU A 18 0.93 -1.98 -9.44
C LEU A 18 1.92 -1.53 -10.53
N VAL A 19 1.63 -0.42 -11.21
CA VAL A 19 2.48 0.12 -12.28
C VAL A 19 3.81 0.64 -11.71
N GLU A 20 3.74 1.46 -10.67
CA GLU A 20 4.90 2.07 -10.02
C GLU A 20 5.83 0.99 -9.44
N VAL A 21 5.29 0.06 -8.64
CA VAL A 21 6.10 -0.99 -8.02
C VAL A 21 6.66 -1.95 -9.07
N ARG A 22 5.93 -2.23 -10.16
CA ARG A 22 6.50 -3.02 -11.26
C ARG A 22 7.73 -2.35 -11.86
N PHE A 23 7.73 -1.02 -12.00
CA PHE A 23 8.87 -0.27 -12.49
C PHE A 23 10.02 -0.21 -11.47
N GLU A 24 9.71 0.06 -10.21
CA GLU A 24 10.70 0.15 -9.12
C GLU A 24 11.35 -1.20 -8.83
N HIS A 25 10.60 -2.30 -8.86
CA HIS A 25 11.11 -3.64 -8.60
C HIS A 25 11.76 -4.31 -9.81
N ARG A 26 11.91 -3.62 -10.97
CA ARG A 26 12.38 -4.24 -12.22
C ARG A 26 13.68 -5.06 -12.09
N GLU A 27 14.58 -4.65 -11.20
CA GLU A 27 15.83 -5.35 -10.90
C GLU A 27 15.59 -6.49 -9.88
N VAL A 28 14.98 -6.16 -8.73
CA VAL A 28 14.74 -7.09 -7.62
C VAL A 28 13.83 -8.28 -7.99
N LEU A 29 12.94 -8.13 -8.97
CA LEU A 29 12.09 -9.23 -9.46
C LEU A 29 12.89 -10.41 -10.02
N GLY A 30 14.10 -10.15 -10.53
CA GLY A 30 15.02 -11.19 -11.00
C GLY A 30 15.91 -11.79 -9.92
N GLU A 31 15.98 -11.15 -8.75
CA GLU A 31 16.89 -11.52 -7.65
C GLU A 31 16.21 -12.34 -6.57
N THR A 32 14.97 -12.01 -6.23
CA THR A 32 14.25 -12.68 -5.14
C THR A 32 12.76 -12.79 -5.39
N TRP A 33 12.20 -13.96 -5.04
CA TRP A 33 10.75 -14.20 -5.13
C TRP A 33 9.95 -13.21 -4.26
N ARG A 34 10.54 -12.69 -3.17
CA ARG A 34 9.89 -11.73 -2.27
C ARG A 34 9.52 -10.43 -2.98
N GLY A 35 10.28 -10.04 -4.02
CA GLY A 35 10.00 -8.86 -4.83
C GLY A 35 8.65 -8.92 -5.57
N TRP A 36 8.10 -10.13 -5.77
CA TRP A 36 6.83 -10.35 -6.43
C TRP A 36 5.60 -10.15 -5.52
N ILE A 37 5.78 -10.20 -4.19
CA ILE A 37 4.68 -10.09 -3.21
C ILE A 37 3.80 -8.85 -3.46
N PRO A 38 4.33 -7.61 -3.53
CA PRO A 38 3.49 -6.43 -3.71
C PRO A 38 2.81 -6.38 -5.08
N LEU A 39 3.45 -6.89 -6.15
CA LEU A 39 2.86 -6.96 -7.49
C LEU A 39 1.69 -7.94 -7.53
N ALA A 40 1.92 -9.16 -7.05
CA ALA A 40 0.89 -10.20 -7.01
C ALA A 40 -0.30 -9.75 -6.17
N TRP A 41 -0.03 -9.12 -5.02
CA TRP A 41 -1.07 -8.60 -4.16
C TRP A 41 -1.86 -7.45 -4.80
N ALA A 42 -1.19 -6.45 -5.39
CA ALA A 42 -1.87 -5.36 -6.08
C ALA A 42 -2.74 -5.87 -7.25
N ALA A 43 -2.23 -6.80 -8.04
CA ALA A 43 -2.98 -7.45 -9.12
C ALA A 43 -4.22 -8.19 -8.59
N LEU A 44 -4.10 -8.93 -7.48
CA LEU A 44 -5.22 -9.61 -6.83
C LEU A 44 -6.27 -8.61 -6.32
N VAL A 45 -5.84 -7.53 -5.68
CA VAL A 45 -6.75 -6.48 -5.18
C VAL A 45 -7.53 -5.85 -6.32
N ILE A 46 -6.93 -5.64 -7.49
CA ILE A 46 -7.64 -5.12 -8.66
C ILE A 46 -8.60 -6.18 -9.21
N ALA A 47 -8.10 -7.39 -9.45
CA ALA A 47 -8.87 -8.48 -10.06
C ALA A 47 -10.08 -8.90 -9.23
N ALA A 48 -9.95 -8.95 -7.90
CA ALA A 48 -11.05 -9.27 -6.99
C ALA A 48 -11.85 -8.02 -6.55
N GLY A 49 -11.18 -6.89 -6.40
CA GLY A 49 -11.76 -5.65 -5.90
C GLY A 49 -12.68 -4.96 -6.90
N VAL A 50 -12.37 -4.97 -8.21
CA VAL A 50 -13.27 -4.38 -9.22
C VAL A 50 -14.62 -5.11 -9.28
N PRO A 51 -14.67 -6.46 -9.37
CA PRO A 51 -15.94 -7.19 -9.25
C PRO A 51 -16.66 -6.93 -7.92
N ALA A 52 -15.93 -6.92 -6.80
CA ALA A 52 -16.50 -6.64 -5.49
C ALA A 52 -17.12 -5.23 -5.41
N TRP A 53 -16.46 -4.24 -6.01
CA TRP A 53 -16.95 -2.87 -6.11
C TRP A 53 -18.21 -2.75 -6.95
N LEU A 54 -18.28 -3.45 -8.09
CA LEU A 54 -19.49 -3.53 -8.90
C LEU A 54 -20.64 -4.20 -8.12
N ALA A 55 -20.34 -5.28 -7.40
CA ALA A 55 -21.27 -6.04 -6.56
C ALA A 55 -21.45 -5.47 -5.13
N TRP A 56 -21.29 -4.15 -4.94
CA TRP A 56 -21.28 -3.48 -3.63
C TRP A 56 -22.37 -3.94 -2.66
N ALA A 57 -23.63 -3.94 -3.10
CA ALA A 57 -24.81 -4.32 -2.30
C ALA A 57 -24.97 -5.83 -2.10
N ARG A 58 -24.25 -6.67 -2.86
CA ARG A 58 -24.30 -8.14 -2.82
C ARG A 58 -23.12 -8.72 -2.03
N GLY A 59 -22.72 -8.06 -0.95
CA GLY A 59 -21.60 -8.47 -0.11
C GLY A 59 -20.21 -8.05 -0.61
N GLY A 60 -20.11 -7.43 -1.80
CA GLY A 60 -18.84 -6.95 -2.35
C GLY A 60 -18.13 -5.94 -1.44
N ARG A 61 -18.89 -5.12 -0.69
CA ARG A 61 -18.34 -4.25 0.34
C ARG A 61 -17.53 -5.01 1.40
N LYS A 62 -18.02 -6.16 1.88
CA LYS A 62 -17.33 -6.97 2.90
C LYS A 62 -16.02 -7.55 2.35
N LEU A 63 -16.03 -8.00 1.10
CA LEU A 63 -14.82 -8.47 0.43
C LEU A 63 -13.80 -7.33 0.28
N LEU A 64 -14.23 -6.13 -0.12
CA LEU A 64 -13.35 -4.95 -0.19
C LEU A 64 -12.76 -4.60 1.18
N THR A 65 -13.54 -4.68 2.26
CA THR A 65 -13.02 -4.48 3.63
C THR A 65 -11.87 -5.45 3.93
N VAL A 66 -12.03 -6.73 3.59
CA VAL A 66 -10.98 -7.74 3.79
C VAL A 66 -9.77 -7.47 2.91
N LEU A 67 -9.97 -7.22 1.61
CA LEU A 67 -8.89 -6.93 0.67
C LEU A 67 -8.09 -5.71 1.11
N PHE A 68 -8.72 -4.60 1.44
CA PHE A 68 -8.03 -3.41 1.92
C PHE A 68 -7.35 -3.63 3.28
N GLY A 69 -7.95 -4.40 4.18
CA GLY A 69 -7.32 -4.79 5.45
C GLY A 69 -6.03 -5.59 5.24
N ILE A 70 -6.04 -6.56 4.32
CA ILE A 70 -4.83 -7.32 3.98
C ILE A 70 -3.81 -6.45 3.24
N THR A 71 -4.24 -5.53 2.36
CA THR A 71 -3.35 -4.52 1.74
C THR A 71 -2.61 -3.72 2.80
N ALA A 72 -3.29 -3.34 3.89
CA ALA A 72 -2.64 -2.65 4.99
C ALA A 72 -1.55 -3.52 5.65
N ALA A 73 -1.85 -4.78 5.92
CA ALA A 73 -0.91 -5.74 6.50
C ALA A 73 0.29 -6.02 5.56
N VAL A 74 0.08 -6.13 4.25
CA VAL A 74 1.14 -6.32 3.25
C VAL A 74 2.11 -5.13 3.26
N GLY A 75 1.60 -3.90 3.34
CA GLY A 75 2.45 -2.71 3.44
C GLY A 75 3.29 -2.68 4.72
N LEU A 76 2.71 -3.05 5.86
CA LEU A 76 3.42 -3.13 7.14
C LEU A 76 4.50 -4.23 7.11
N LEU A 77 4.18 -5.40 6.54
CA LEU A 77 5.14 -6.49 6.37
C LEU A 77 6.27 -6.08 5.42
N GLY A 78 5.96 -5.36 4.34
CA GLY A 78 6.97 -4.81 3.44
C GLY A 78 7.90 -3.82 4.16
N ALA A 79 7.37 -2.94 4.99
CA ALA A 79 8.18 -2.01 5.79
C ALA A 79 9.09 -2.73 6.79
N TRP A 80 8.62 -3.84 7.37
CA TRP A 80 9.45 -4.72 8.20
C TRP A 80 10.61 -5.33 7.39
N PHE A 81 10.35 -5.83 6.17
CA PHE A 81 11.40 -6.37 5.30
C PHE A 81 12.38 -5.30 4.81
N HIS A 82 11.92 -4.08 4.50
CA HIS A 82 12.76 -2.97 4.07
C HIS A 82 13.62 -2.37 5.20
N SER A 83 13.34 -2.74 6.45
CA SER A 83 14.09 -2.28 7.63
C SER A 83 14.94 -3.37 8.27
N ASP A 84 15.09 -4.53 7.64
CA ASP A 84 15.76 -5.71 8.21
C ASP A 84 15.24 -6.05 9.63
N GLY A 85 13.95 -5.83 9.87
CA GLY A 85 13.31 -6.00 11.17
C GLY A 85 13.65 -4.93 12.22
N ARG A 86 14.15 -3.76 11.81
CA ARG A 86 14.46 -2.60 12.68
C ARG A 86 13.61 -1.37 12.30
N PRO A 87 12.26 -1.45 12.43
CA PRO A 87 11.34 -0.39 12.00
C PRO A 87 11.51 0.93 12.80
N ASP A 88 12.02 0.86 14.01
CA ASP A 88 12.37 2.00 14.86
C ASP A 88 13.45 2.89 14.21
N ARG A 89 14.53 2.27 13.74
CA ARG A 89 15.64 2.97 13.06
C ARG A 89 15.19 3.56 11.74
N ALA A 90 14.35 2.82 11.03
CA ALA A 90 13.70 3.23 9.81
C ALA A 90 12.91 4.53 9.97
N VAL A 91 12.06 4.61 11.00
CA VAL A 91 11.29 5.83 11.32
C VAL A 91 12.22 6.96 11.75
N ALA A 92 13.18 6.70 12.63
CA ALA A 92 14.13 7.72 13.07
C ALA A 92 14.87 8.35 11.88
N ARG A 93 15.28 7.54 10.89
CA ARG A 93 15.94 8.02 9.67
C ARG A 93 15.02 8.96 8.86
N VAL A 94 13.76 8.59 8.68
CA VAL A 94 12.80 9.44 7.96
C VAL A 94 12.55 10.75 8.71
N VAL A 95 12.36 10.70 10.02
CA VAL A 95 12.16 11.91 10.84
C VAL A 95 13.38 12.82 10.74
N SER A 96 14.60 12.25 10.77
CA SER A 96 15.84 13.03 10.65
C SER A 96 15.96 13.76 9.30
N ALA A 97 15.34 13.23 8.24
CA ALA A 97 15.37 13.86 6.92
C ALA A 97 14.68 15.24 6.89
N TRP A 98 13.73 15.50 7.80
CA TRP A 98 13.07 16.80 7.93
C TRP A 98 13.96 17.88 8.57
N ALA A 99 15.08 17.48 9.17
CA ALA A 99 16.08 18.40 9.71
C ALA A 99 17.22 18.70 8.71
N LEU A 100 17.25 18.00 7.56
CA LEU A 100 18.25 18.22 6.51
C LEU A 100 17.87 19.41 5.64
N SER A 101 18.88 20.16 5.19
CA SER A 101 18.66 21.18 4.16
C SER A 101 18.42 20.52 2.79
N PRO A 102 17.62 21.13 1.90
CA PRO A 102 17.43 20.61 0.53
C PRO A 102 18.77 20.35 -0.16
N GLY A 103 18.89 19.18 -0.80
CA GLY A 103 20.13 18.73 -1.46
C GLY A 103 21.09 17.93 -0.56
N GLN A 104 20.83 17.84 0.75
CA GLN A 104 21.56 16.94 1.65
C GLN A 104 20.88 15.56 1.71
N ASN A 105 21.68 14.50 1.71
CA ASN A 105 21.23 13.11 1.81
C ASN A 105 21.53 12.48 3.18
N GLY A 106 21.99 13.27 4.16
CA GLY A 106 22.32 12.77 5.50
C GLY A 106 23.47 11.75 5.53
N GLY A 107 24.34 11.73 4.51
CA GLY A 107 25.42 10.74 4.38
C GLY A 107 24.98 9.42 3.74
N GLU A 108 23.76 9.34 3.22
CA GLU A 108 23.27 8.15 2.53
C GLU A 108 23.80 8.02 1.11
N LYS A 109 24.32 6.85 0.76
CA LYS A 109 24.65 6.54 -0.63
C LYS A 109 23.36 6.20 -1.40
N PRO A 110 23.06 6.89 -2.51
CA PRO A 110 21.96 6.51 -3.39
C PRO A 110 22.08 5.03 -3.80
N GLY A 111 20.99 4.27 -3.68
CA GLY A 111 20.94 2.85 -4.04
C GLY A 111 21.55 1.87 -3.04
N ALA A 112 22.09 2.33 -1.90
CA ALA A 112 22.71 1.43 -0.92
C ALA A 112 21.71 0.60 -0.09
N ALA A 113 20.45 1.03 -0.03
CA ALA A 113 19.39 0.33 0.67
C ALA A 113 18.04 0.65 0.01
N PRO A 114 17.06 -0.27 0.07
CA PRO A 114 15.72 0.02 -0.42
C PRO A 114 15.10 1.18 0.37
N PRO A 115 14.26 2.00 -0.27
CA PRO A 115 13.59 3.10 0.41
C PRO A 115 12.70 2.55 1.53
N VAL A 116 12.98 3.04 2.73
CA VAL A 116 12.54 2.44 3.98
C VAL A 116 11.01 2.43 4.15
N LEU A 117 10.35 3.51 3.72
CA LEU A 117 8.90 3.67 3.86
C LEU A 117 8.12 3.47 2.58
N ALA A 118 8.76 3.12 1.46
CA ALA A 118 8.05 2.87 0.20
C ALA A 118 6.88 1.86 0.35
N PRO A 119 6.99 0.79 1.15
CA PRO A 119 5.88 -0.13 1.36
C PRO A 119 4.66 0.48 2.08
N LEU A 120 4.82 1.60 2.81
CA LEU A 120 3.71 2.23 3.54
C LEU A 120 2.65 2.85 2.63
N ALA A 121 2.93 3.03 1.34
CA ALA A 121 1.89 3.42 0.38
C ALA A 121 0.76 2.38 0.32
N PHE A 122 1.09 1.08 0.40
CA PHE A 122 0.10 0.01 0.55
C PHE A 122 -0.63 0.11 1.89
N SER A 123 0.10 0.40 2.98
CA SER A 123 -0.49 0.57 4.31
C SER A 123 -1.53 1.69 4.34
N GLY A 124 -1.18 2.87 3.82
CA GLY A 124 -2.07 4.02 3.76
C GLY A 124 -3.30 3.75 2.90
N LEU A 125 -3.10 3.21 1.69
CA LEU A 125 -4.20 2.86 0.79
C LEU A 125 -5.14 1.82 1.42
N GLY A 126 -4.57 0.78 2.02
CA GLY A 126 -5.31 -0.29 2.69
C GLY A 126 -6.11 0.20 3.89
N LEU A 127 -5.53 1.04 4.75
CA LEU A 127 -6.24 1.59 5.91
C LEU A 127 -7.40 2.49 5.50
N LEU A 128 -7.18 3.38 4.53
CA LEU A 128 -8.24 4.24 3.99
C LEU A 128 -9.38 3.41 3.39
N GLY A 129 -9.05 2.42 2.58
CA GLY A 129 -10.04 1.53 1.95
C GLY A 129 -10.80 0.69 2.97
N PHE A 130 -10.11 0.18 3.99
CA PHE A 130 -10.70 -0.55 5.10
C PHE A 130 -11.71 0.34 5.83
N LEU A 131 -11.34 1.56 6.22
CA LEU A 131 -12.23 2.46 6.96
C LEU A 131 -13.48 2.83 6.15
N VAL A 132 -13.32 3.12 4.86
CA VAL A 132 -14.44 3.42 3.95
C VAL A 132 -15.40 2.23 3.83
N CYS A 133 -14.86 1.02 3.70
CA CYS A 133 -15.67 -0.18 3.51
C CYS A 133 -16.22 -0.75 4.83
N ALA A 134 -15.55 -0.56 5.96
CA ALA A 134 -15.96 -1.03 7.29
C ALA A 134 -16.95 -0.09 7.99
N GLY A 135 -17.01 1.18 7.58
CA GLY A 135 -17.98 2.14 8.12
C GLY A 135 -19.41 1.60 8.04
N ARG A 136 -20.25 1.89 9.04
CA ARG A 136 -21.68 1.60 8.92
C ARG A 136 -22.28 2.47 7.83
N ASP A 137 -23.18 1.92 7.02
CA ASP A 137 -24.10 2.76 6.23
C ASP A 137 -24.85 3.63 7.24
N ARG A 138 -24.46 4.91 7.31
CA ARG A 138 -25.28 5.93 7.95
C ARG A 138 -26.42 6.19 6.99
N GLY A 139 -27.37 5.25 6.96
CA GLY A 139 -28.68 5.52 6.40
C GLY A 139 -29.20 6.76 7.11
N ILE A 140 -29.30 7.85 6.38
CA ILE A 140 -30.28 8.88 6.71
C ILE A 140 -31.61 8.12 6.65
N ARG A 141 -32.11 7.73 7.81
CA ARG A 141 -33.51 7.33 7.98
C ARG A 141 -34.32 8.61 8.05
#